data_AF-A0A843G780-F1
#
_entry.id   AF-A0A843G780-F1
#
_cell.length_a   1.000
_cell.length_b   1.000
_cell.length_c   1.000
_cell.angle_alpha   90.00
_cell.angle_beta   90.00
_cell.angle_gamma   90.00
#
_symmetry.space_group_name_H-M   'P 1'
#
loop_
_entity.id
_entity.type
_entity.pdbx_description
1 polymer ?
#
loop_
_entity_poly.entity_id
_entity_poly.type
_entity_poly.pdbx_seq_one_letter_code
_entity_poly.pdbx_strand_id
1 'polypeptide(L)'
;FSGLLSAALRPHKNGERIEDICYSLQETAFAMLVEVTERALAHTEKDEVLLCGGVSANSRLREMMQIMAEEHYAKFYMPEMKYSGDNGVMIAWLGQLMYKTFGPLKIEDTNIIQRFRTDEVDATWVDNTKYKLNLPKEIRAKGAESDIYEATWLGREAIVKNRVSKSYRIVEIDNKIRKLRTKSEAKILSDVKRTGVRAPVLYDVDFEDKSIVMEKINGSLVKDIMHDIGEDKRKELAIAIGENIKAFHDGDIIHGDLTGSNMILIDDNLDDISNNLAIFDFGLGKYSDLLEDKAADLLVLKKSFQSIDYDIAIQTFDWILEAYDSNNQSKMANKISEIESRGRYTH
;
A
#
# COMPACT_ATOMS: atom_id res chain seq x y z
N PHE A 1 7.27 12.79 7.21
CA PHE A 1 6.96 14.22 7.48
C PHE A 1 8.16 15.19 7.39
N SER A 2 9.42 14.74 7.36
CA SER A 2 10.60 15.64 7.27
C SER A 2 10.55 16.61 6.08
N GLY A 3 10.22 16.10 4.88
CA GLY A 3 10.05 16.93 3.69
C GLY A 3 8.93 17.96 3.81
N LEU A 4 7.81 17.60 4.48
CA LEU A 4 6.69 18.51 4.73
C LEU A 4 7.10 19.66 5.65
N LEU A 5 7.84 19.35 6.72
CA LEU A 5 8.38 20.37 7.64
C LEU A 5 9.31 21.34 6.91
N SER A 6 10.27 20.83 6.13
CA SER A 6 11.16 21.67 5.34
C SER A 6 10.40 22.51 4.31
N ALA A 7 9.35 21.94 3.69
CA ALA A 7 8.51 22.65 2.75
C ALA A 7 7.70 23.78 3.40
N ALA A 8 7.27 23.64 4.65
CA ALA A 8 6.58 24.68 5.42
C ALA A 8 7.51 25.79 5.93
N LEU A 9 8.76 25.46 6.27
CA LEU A 9 9.76 26.43 6.75
C LEU A 9 10.23 27.41 5.65
N ARG A 10 10.15 27.04 4.37
CA ARG A 10 10.57 27.91 3.25
C ARG A 10 9.64 29.11 3.07
N PRO A 11 8.30 28.94 2.91
CA PRO A 11 7.32 30.03 2.95
C PRO A 11 7.49 30.97 4.14
N HIS A 12 7.73 30.41 5.34
CA HIS A 12 7.94 31.21 6.54
C HIS A 12 9.12 32.17 6.40
N LYS A 13 10.24 31.69 5.84
CA LYS A 13 11.42 32.52 5.55
C LYS A 13 11.17 33.57 4.46
N ASN A 14 10.21 33.32 3.57
CA ASN A 14 9.83 34.23 2.49
C ASN A 14 8.80 35.29 2.92
N GLY A 15 8.40 35.32 4.19
CA GLY A 15 7.46 36.30 4.72
C GLY A 15 5.98 35.95 4.48
N GLU A 16 5.68 34.70 4.13
CA GLU A 16 4.30 34.22 4.05
C GLU A 16 3.64 34.23 5.43
N ARG A 17 2.33 34.46 5.44
CA ARG A 17 1.55 34.57 6.68
C ARG A 17 1.59 33.27 7.47
N ILE A 18 1.82 33.37 8.78
CA ILE A 18 1.93 32.19 9.66
C ILE A 18 0.61 31.41 9.69
N GLU A 19 -0.52 32.09 9.60
CA GLU A 19 -1.85 31.45 9.59
C GLU A 19 -2.01 30.54 8.37
N ASP A 20 -1.60 31.01 7.19
CA ASP A 20 -1.71 30.27 5.93
C ASP A 20 -0.75 29.05 5.93
N ILE A 21 0.43 29.20 6.52
CA ILE A 21 1.40 28.11 6.70
C ILE A 21 0.85 27.06 7.67
N CYS A 22 0.32 27.46 8.82
CA CYS A 22 -0.25 26.56 9.81
C CYS A 22 -1.45 25.79 9.24
N TYR A 23 -2.35 26.50 8.55
CA TYR A 23 -3.50 25.89 7.86
C TYR A 23 -3.05 24.87 6.82
N SER A 24 -2.15 25.26 5.91
CA SER A 24 -1.63 24.37 4.85
C SER A 24 -0.91 23.15 5.41
N LEU A 25 -0.13 23.33 6.49
CA LEU A 25 0.58 22.25 7.15
C LEU A 25 -0.38 21.26 7.80
N GLN A 26 -1.39 21.74 8.53
CA GLN A 26 -2.41 20.89 9.16
C GLN A 26 -3.18 20.11 8.11
N GLU A 27 -3.71 20.77 7.09
CA GLU A 27 -4.50 20.13 6.03
C GLU A 27 -3.69 19.09 5.28
N THR A 28 -2.44 19.40 4.94
CA THR A 28 -1.57 18.43 4.25
C THR A 28 -1.21 17.25 5.15
N ALA A 29 -0.79 17.50 6.40
CA ALA A 29 -0.37 16.44 7.30
C ALA A 29 -1.52 15.52 7.69
N PHE A 30 -2.68 16.08 8.03
CA PHE A 30 -3.86 15.32 8.41
C PHE A 30 -4.47 14.59 7.21
N ALA A 31 -4.49 15.19 6.01
CA ALA A 31 -4.95 14.47 4.82
C ALA A 31 -4.08 13.24 4.53
N MET A 32 -2.76 13.33 4.70
CA MET A 32 -1.85 12.19 4.55
C MET A 32 -2.13 11.10 5.59
N LEU A 33 -2.39 11.46 6.85
CA LEU A 33 -2.74 10.49 7.90
C LEU A 33 -4.07 9.80 7.61
N VAL A 34 -5.10 10.58 7.29
CA VAL A 34 -6.45 10.08 6.98
C VAL A 34 -6.40 9.18 5.76
N GLU A 35 -5.63 9.51 4.73
CA GLU A 35 -5.44 8.67 3.53
C GLU A 35 -4.75 7.33 3.83
N VAL A 36 -3.77 7.30 4.74
CA VAL A 36 -3.14 6.04 5.18
C VAL A 36 -4.15 5.20 5.97
N THR A 37 -4.92 5.82 6.87
CA THR A 37 -5.96 5.14 7.63
C THR A 37 -7.08 4.61 6.73
N GLU A 38 -7.49 5.38 5.72
CA GLU A 38 -8.48 4.99 4.71
C GLU A 38 -8.03 3.73 3.94
N ARG A 39 -6.76 3.69 3.52
CA ARG A 39 -6.19 2.49 2.87
C ARG A 39 -6.16 1.28 3.80
N ALA A 40 -5.79 1.48 5.06
CA ALA A 40 -5.81 0.40 6.06
C ALA A 40 -7.22 -0.09 6.33
N LEU A 41 -8.21 0.80 6.41
CA LEU A 41 -9.62 0.45 6.61
C LEU A 41 -10.15 -0.40 5.45
N ALA A 42 -9.89 0.03 4.20
CA ALA A 42 -10.29 -0.72 3.01
C ALA A 42 -9.63 -2.10 2.93
N HIS A 43 -8.38 -2.24 3.39
CA HIS A 43 -7.66 -3.52 3.38
C HIS A 43 -8.07 -4.47 4.51
N THR A 44 -8.38 -3.94 5.70
CA THR A 44 -8.71 -4.76 6.88
C THR A 44 -10.19 -5.15 6.96
N GLU A 45 -11.04 -4.56 6.12
CA GLU A 45 -12.50 -4.76 6.10
C GLU A 45 -13.18 -4.53 7.47
N LYS A 46 -12.53 -3.76 8.35
CA LYS A 46 -13.08 -3.39 9.66
C LYS A 46 -14.16 -2.33 9.47
N ASP A 47 -15.18 -2.36 10.33
CA ASP A 47 -16.29 -1.39 10.33
C ASP A 47 -16.10 -0.24 11.31
N GLU A 48 -14.92 -0.11 11.92
CA GLU A 48 -14.66 0.87 12.97
C GLU A 48 -13.24 1.45 12.87
N VAL A 49 -13.13 2.76 13.09
CA VAL A 49 -11.85 3.50 13.19
C VAL A 49 -11.77 4.13 14.58
N LEU A 50 -10.68 3.86 15.30
CA LEU A 50 -10.39 4.46 16.61
C LEU A 50 -9.22 5.42 16.49
N LEU A 51 -9.42 6.69 16.87
CA LEU A 51 -8.34 7.67 16.97
C LEU A 51 -7.89 7.80 18.43
N CYS A 52 -6.62 7.51 18.70
CA CYS A 52 -5.97 7.67 20.00
C CYS A 52 -4.65 8.46 19.89
N GLY A 53 -4.00 8.73 21.02
CA GLY A 53 -2.77 9.52 21.11
C GLY A 53 -3.04 11.00 21.37
N GLY A 54 -2.04 11.74 21.86
CA GLY A 54 -2.20 13.16 22.20
C GLY A 54 -2.60 14.06 21.03
N VAL A 55 -2.27 13.67 19.79
CA VAL A 55 -2.65 14.41 18.57
C VAL A 55 -4.16 14.32 18.29
N SER A 56 -4.88 13.35 18.87
CA SER A 56 -6.34 13.25 18.76
C SER A 56 -7.08 14.46 19.34
N ALA A 57 -6.40 15.27 20.18
CA ALA A 57 -6.95 16.53 20.69
C ALA A 57 -7.30 17.53 19.57
N ASN A 58 -6.65 17.44 18.41
CA ASN A 58 -6.88 18.36 17.30
C ASN A 58 -8.28 18.16 16.70
N SER A 59 -9.12 19.20 16.75
CA SER A 59 -10.50 19.15 16.22
C SER A 59 -10.56 18.90 14.72
N ARG A 60 -9.62 19.45 13.94
CA ARG A 60 -9.62 19.30 12.49
C ARG A 60 -9.25 17.87 12.06
N LEU A 61 -8.26 17.25 12.71
CA LEU A 61 -7.95 15.84 12.48
C LEU A 61 -9.15 14.93 12.80
N ARG A 62 -9.85 15.20 13.92
CA ARG A 62 -11.06 14.44 14.30
C ARG A 62 -12.15 14.56 13.25
N GLU A 63 -12.41 15.77 12.77
CA GLU A 63 -13.39 16.04 11.71
C GLU A 63 -13.04 15.26 10.43
N MET A 64 -11.79 15.33 9.96
CA MET A 64 -11.37 14.62 8.74
C MET A 64 -11.48 13.10 8.87
N MET A 65 -11.11 12.54 10.03
CA MET A 65 -11.25 11.10 10.31
C MET A 65 -12.72 10.67 10.37
N GLN A 66 -13.59 11.49 10.97
CA GLN A 66 -15.01 11.21 11.05
C GLN A 66 -15.65 11.19 9.65
N ILE A 67 -15.38 12.20 8.83
CA ILE A 67 -15.86 12.25 7.44
C ILE A 67 -15.42 11.01 6.66
N MET A 68 -14.14 10.64 6.75
CA MET A 68 -13.62 9.43 6.09
C MET A 68 -14.31 8.15 6.57
N ALA A 69 -14.52 7.99 7.88
CA ALA A 69 -15.22 6.84 8.42
C ALA A 69 -16.67 6.75 7.90
N GLU A 70 -17.40 7.88 7.91
CA GLU A 70 -18.78 7.98 7.40
C GLU A 70 -18.86 7.64 5.90
N GLU A 71 -17.93 8.17 5.08
CA GLU A 71 -17.82 7.84 3.65
C GLU A 71 -17.60 6.35 3.42
N HIS A 72 -16.97 5.64 4.37
CA HIS A 72 -16.69 4.20 4.34
C HIS A 72 -17.67 3.33 5.09
N TYR A 73 -18.79 3.88 5.55
CA TYR A 73 -19.78 3.13 6.36
C TYR A 73 -19.17 2.52 7.62
N ALA A 74 -18.08 3.10 8.11
CA ALA A 74 -17.40 2.72 9.33
C ALA A 74 -17.77 3.69 10.47
N LYS A 75 -17.75 3.18 11.70
CA LYS A 75 -17.97 3.98 12.90
C LYS A 75 -16.68 4.65 13.33
N PHE A 76 -16.75 5.91 13.73
CA PHE A 76 -15.63 6.63 14.30
C PHE A 76 -15.73 6.68 15.82
N TYR A 77 -14.66 6.29 16.51
CA TYR A 77 -14.56 6.37 17.96
C TYR A 77 -13.35 7.16 18.41
N MET A 78 -13.50 7.79 19.57
CA MET A 78 -12.42 8.38 20.31
C MET A 78 -12.60 8.05 21.80
N PRO A 79 -11.57 7.57 22.50
CA PRO A 79 -11.60 7.48 23.95
C PRO A 79 -11.80 8.86 24.57
N GLU A 80 -12.24 8.93 25.81
CA GLU A 80 -12.18 10.18 26.56
C GLU A 80 -10.74 10.72 26.57
N MET A 81 -10.56 12.04 26.48
CA MET A 81 -9.22 12.66 26.35
C MET A 81 -8.25 12.23 27.45
N LYS A 82 -8.75 11.98 28.68
CA LYS A 82 -7.96 11.49 29.81
C LYS A 82 -7.33 10.11 29.58
N TYR A 83 -7.86 9.34 28.62
CA TYR A 83 -7.38 8.03 28.20
C TYR A 83 -6.71 8.05 26.81
N SER A 84 -6.76 9.17 26.08
CA SER A 84 -6.18 9.27 24.74
C SER A 84 -4.68 9.55 24.75
N GLY A 85 -4.16 10.30 25.73
CA GLY A 85 -2.72 10.53 25.90
C GLY A 85 -2.04 9.44 26.74
N ASP A 86 -0.73 9.57 26.96
CA ASP A 86 0.02 8.64 27.80
C ASP A 86 -0.50 8.64 29.24
N ASN A 87 -1.00 7.49 29.69
CA ASN A 87 -1.58 7.35 31.02
C ASN A 87 -1.29 5.98 31.64
N GLY A 88 -1.21 5.90 32.97
CA GLY A 88 -0.94 4.62 33.67
C GLY A 88 -2.10 3.63 33.60
N VAL A 89 -3.32 4.08 33.31
CA VAL A 89 -4.51 3.21 33.26
C VAL A 89 -4.44 2.25 32.08
N MET A 90 -4.00 2.70 30.91
CA MET A 90 -3.84 1.83 29.74
C MET A 90 -2.78 0.74 29.98
N ILE A 91 -1.69 1.08 30.69
CA ILE A 91 -0.62 0.14 31.04
C ILE A 91 -1.14 -0.89 32.06
N ALA A 92 -1.82 -0.43 33.10
CA ALA A 92 -2.40 -1.32 34.11
C ALA A 92 -3.45 -2.27 33.51
N TRP A 93 -4.29 -1.76 32.61
CA TRP A 93 -5.32 -2.56 31.94
C TRP A 93 -4.72 -3.62 31.02
N LEU A 94 -3.76 -3.24 30.16
CA LEU A 94 -3.07 -4.20 29.29
C LEU A 94 -2.30 -5.24 30.11
N GLY A 95 -1.60 -4.83 31.17
CA GLY A 95 -0.91 -5.74 32.07
C GLY A 95 -1.86 -6.73 32.74
N GLN A 96 -3.06 -6.28 33.15
CA GLN A 96 -4.08 -7.17 33.71
C GLN A 96 -4.61 -8.18 32.69
N LEU A 97 -4.82 -7.77 31.44
CA LEU A 97 -5.23 -8.68 30.35
C LEU A 97 -4.16 -9.73 30.08
N MET A 98 -2.91 -9.30 29.89
CA MET A 98 -1.77 -10.20 29.67
C MET A 98 -1.57 -11.16 30.83
N TYR A 99 -1.65 -10.67 32.07
CA TYR A 99 -1.52 -11.51 33.27
C TYR A 99 -2.59 -12.60 33.36
N LYS A 100 -3.84 -12.29 32.98
CA LYS A 100 -4.92 -13.28 32.98
C LYS A 100 -4.69 -14.39 31.97
N THR A 101 -4.10 -14.08 30.83
CA THR A 101 -3.89 -15.08 29.77
C THR A 101 -2.56 -15.83 29.90
N PHE A 102 -1.47 -15.11 30.18
CA PHE A 102 -0.11 -15.66 30.17
C PHE A 102 0.47 -15.87 31.58
N GLY A 103 -0.18 -15.37 32.63
CA GLY A 103 0.33 -15.42 34.00
C GLY A 103 1.41 -14.36 34.29
N PRO A 104 2.11 -14.48 35.43
CA PRO A 104 3.19 -13.56 35.80
C PRO A 104 4.42 -13.72 34.88
N LEU A 105 5.02 -12.59 34.51
CA LEU A 105 6.36 -12.55 33.92
C LEU A 105 7.43 -12.75 35.01
N LYS A 106 8.54 -13.40 34.65
CA LYS A 106 9.73 -13.43 35.52
C LYS A 106 10.48 -12.11 35.42
N ILE A 107 11.25 -11.78 36.46
CA ILE A 107 12.06 -10.55 36.50
C ILE A 107 13.04 -10.49 35.32
N GLU A 108 13.65 -11.63 34.96
CA GLU A 108 14.57 -11.75 33.82
C GLU A 108 13.93 -11.38 32.47
N ASP A 109 12.61 -11.46 32.36
CA ASP A 109 11.84 -11.19 31.14
C ASP A 109 11.26 -9.76 31.09
N THR A 110 11.55 -8.91 32.08
CA THR A 110 11.02 -7.53 32.16
C THR A 110 11.97 -6.45 31.66
N ASN A 111 12.90 -6.82 30.77
CA ASN A 111 13.86 -5.88 30.21
C ASN A 111 13.18 -4.83 29.32
N ILE A 112 13.78 -3.64 29.23
CA ILE A 112 13.25 -2.55 28.40
C ILE A 112 13.57 -2.83 26.94
N ILE A 113 12.52 -2.96 26.13
CA ILE A 113 12.61 -3.05 24.67
C ILE A 113 12.17 -1.69 24.12
N GLN A 114 13.12 -0.80 23.80
CA GLN A 114 12.80 0.58 23.34
C GLN A 114 11.97 0.64 22.06
N ARG A 115 11.97 -0.46 21.34
CA ARG A 115 11.62 -0.56 19.96
C ARG A 115 10.51 -1.61 19.76
N PHE A 116 9.81 -1.92 20.84
CA PHE A 116 8.84 -3.00 20.94
C PHE A 116 7.71 -2.86 19.92
N ARG A 117 7.46 -3.91 19.14
CA ARG A 117 6.46 -3.89 18.06
C ARG A 117 5.18 -4.60 18.46
N THR A 118 4.08 -4.22 17.81
CA THR A 118 2.75 -4.78 18.09
C THR A 118 2.58 -6.22 17.59
N ASP A 119 3.34 -6.65 16.58
CA ASP A 119 3.34 -8.03 16.05
C ASP A 119 4.17 -9.00 16.89
N GLU A 120 4.98 -8.50 17.83
CA GLU A 120 5.77 -9.31 18.78
C GLU A 120 4.95 -9.75 20.00
N VAL A 121 3.71 -9.27 20.15
CA VAL A 121 2.82 -9.59 21.28
C VAL A 121 1.58 -10.29 20.76
N ASP A 122 1.39 -11.55 21.17
CA ASP A 122 0.18 -12.30 20.84
C ASP A 122 -1.03 -11.80 21.65
N ALA A 123 -1.97 -11.16 20.97
CA ALA A 123 -3.16 -10.55 21.57
C ALA A 123 -4.31 -11.56 21.67
N THR A 124 -4.09 -12.66 22.40
CA THR A 124 -5.03 -13.79 22.56
C THR A 124 -6.36 -13.43 23.22
N TRP A 125 -6.47 -12.26 23.86
CA TRP A 125 -7.71 -11.75 24.48
C TRP A 125 -8.65 -11.04 23.48
N VAL A 126 -8.29 -10.95 22.20
CA VAL A 126 -9.08 -10.25 21.17
C VAL A 126 -9.93 -11.24 20.36
N ASP A 127 -11.26 -11.05 20.36
CA ASP A 127 -12.18 -11.80 19.49
C ASP A 127 -12.31 -11.09 18.13
N ASN A 128 -11.63 -11.63 17.11
CA ASN A 128 -11.62 -11.08 15.75
C ASN A 128 -12.82 -11.50 14.88
N THR A 129 -13.76 -12.29 15.41
CA THR A 129 -14.77 -12.98 14.57
C THR A 129 -16.02 -12.15 14.23
N LYS A 130 -16.17 -10.92 14.76
CA LYS A 130 -17.48 -10.25 14.82
C LYS A 130 -17.69 -8.99 13.96
N TYR A 131 -16.66 -8.50 13.27
CA TYR A 131 -16.69 -7.15 12.72
C TYR A 131 -16.18 -7.15 11.28
N LYS A 132 -17.11 -7.32 10.33
CA LYS A 132 -16.86 -7.17 8.90
C LYS A 132 -17.75 -6.08 8.33
N LEU A 133 -17.17 -5.23 7.49
CA LEU A 133 -17.85 -4.17 6.78
C LEU A 133 -18.95 -4.75 5.87
N ASN A 134 -20.19 -4.27 6.01
CA ASN A 134 -21.29 -4.64 5.11
C ASN A 134 -21.37 -3.64 3.95
N LEU A 135 -20.87 -4.02 2.78
CA LEU A 135 -20.94 -3.21 1.57
C LEU A 135 -22.28 -3.39 0.82
N PRO A 136 -22.78 -2.36 0.10
CA PRO A 136 -23.87 -2.50 -0.87
C PRO A 136 -23.52 -3.54 -1.96
N LYS A 137 -24.54 -4.25 -2.48
CA LYS A 137 -24.35 -5.39 -3.40
C LYS A 137 -23.78 -5.02 -4.77
N GLU A 138 -23.81 -3.74 -5.13
CA GLU A 138 -23.42 -3.22 -6.45
C GLU A 138 -21.92 -2.88 -6.57
N ILE A 139 -21.16 -2.90 -5.47
CA ILE A 139 -19.73 -2.52 -5.46
C ILE A 139 -18.86 -3.78 -5.42
N ARG A 140 -18.14 -4.08 -6.51
CA ARG A 140 -17.26 -5.26 -6.61
C ARG A 140 -15.98 -5.13 -5.77
N ALA A 141 -15.43 -3.93 -5.67
CA ALA A 141 -14.34 -3.57 -4.77
C ALA A 141 -14.36 -2.05 -4.55
N LYS A 142 -14.57 -1.60 -3.30
CA LYS A 142 -14.42 -0.19 -2.96
C LYS A 142 -12.96 0.07 -2.65
N GLY A 143 -12.21 0.57 -3.63
CA GLY A 143 -10.84 0.98 -3.38
C GLY A 143 -10.80 2.21 -2.47
N ALA A 144 -9.81 2.30 -1.59
CA ALA A 144 -9.56 3.53 -0.81
C ALA A 144 -9.29 4.73 -1.73
N GLU A 145 -8.79 4.52 -2.95
CA GLU A 145 -8.33 5.58 -3.83
C GLU A 145 -9.07 5.66 -5.18
N SER A 146 -9.63 4.56 -5.66
CA SER A 146 -10.31 4.52 -6.96
C SER A 146 -11.37 3.43 -6.98
N ASP A 147 -12.46 3.72 -7.68
CA ASP A 147 -13.46 2.73 -8.03
C ASP A 147 -13.11 2.16 -9.42
N ILE A 148 -13.27 0.84 -9.56
CA ILE A 148 -12.95 0.10 -10.77
C ILE A 148 -14.25 -0.46 -11.36
N TYR A 149 -14.54 -0.11 -12.61
CA TYR A 149 -15.73 -0.56 -13.33
C TYR A 149 -15.33 -1.34 -14.58
N GLU A 150 -16.06 -2.42 -14.89
CA GLU A 150 -16.01 -3.02 -16.22
C GLU A 150 -16.86 -2.20 -17.19
N ALA A 151 -16.34 -1.97 -18.39
CA ALA A 151 -17.00 -1.20 -19.43
C ALA A 151 -16.69 -1.76 -20.82
N THR A 152 -17.30 -1.16 -21.84
CA THR A 152 -16.95 -1.39 -23.23
C THR A 152 -16.51 -0.08 -23.85
N TRP A 153 -15.33 -0.06 -24.48
CA TRP A 153 -14.80 1.11 -25.17
C TRP A 153 -14.67 0.80 -26.67
N LEU A 154 -15.45 1.48 -27.51
CA LEU A 154 -15.46 1.28 -28.97
C LEU A 154 -15.60 -0.20 -29.38
N GLY A 155 -16.45 -0.95 -28.67
CA GLY A 155 -16.69 -2.38 -28.92
C GLY A 155 -15.64 -3.34 -28.33
N ARG A 156 -14.68 -2.85 -27.54
CA ARG A 156 -13.67 -3.67 -26.84
C ARG A 156 -13.95 -3.70 -25.34
N GLU A 157 -13.63 -4.82 -24.69
CA GLU A 157 -13.67 -4.89 -23.22
C GLU A 157 -12.68 -3.90 -22.60
N ALA A 158 -13.13 -3.18 -21.57
CA ALA A 158 -12.35 -2.14 -20.92
C ALA A 158 -12.56 -2.14 -19.41
N ILE A 159 -11.58 -1.60 -18.70
CA ILE A 159 -11.65 -1.24 -17.30
C ILE A 159 -11.59 0.28 -17.19
N VAL A 160 -12.52 0.85 -16.42
CA VAL A 160 -12.53 2.26 -16.06
C VAL A 160 -12.10 2.39 -14.60
N LYS A 161 -10.97 3.06 -14.38
CA LYS A 161 -10.48 3.41 -13.04
C LYS A 161 -10.84 4.87 -12.77
N ASN A 162 -11.82 5.09 -11.90
CA ASN A 162 -12.28 6.42 -11.52
C ASN A 162 -11.72 6.82 -10.16
N ARG A 163 -11.01 7.94 -10.06
CA ARG A 163 -10.47 8.43 -8.79
C ARG A 163 -11.55 9.18 -8.04
N VAL A 164 -12.06 8.60 -6.96
CA VAL A 164 -13.15 9.18 -6.15
C VAL A 164 -12.68 10.44 -5.41
N SER A 165 -13.55 11.44 -5.32
CA SER A 165 -13.29 12.65 -4.52
C SER A 165 -13.29 12.34 -3.03
N LYS A 166 -12.44 13.02 -2.26
CA LYS A 166 -12.36 12.87 -0.81
C LYS A 166 -12.86 14.13 -0.12
N SER A 167 -14.06 14.08 0.47
CA SER A 167 -14.69 15.28 1.04
C SER A 167 -14.00 15.75 2.33
N TYR A 168 -13.22 14.88 2.98
CA TYR A 168 -12.40 15.26 4.12
C TYR A 168 -11.25 16.23 3.76
N ARG A 169 -10.90 16.36 2.48
CA ARG A 169 -9.84 17.26 1.99
C ARG A 169 -10.43 18.57 1.46
N ILE A 170 -9.61 19.62 1.46
CA ILE A 170 -9.88 20.84 0.69
C ILE A 170 -10.06 20.47 -0.79
N VAL A 171 -11.12 20.96 -1.41
CA VAL A 171 -11.52 20.64 -2.79
C VAL A 171 -10.40 20.91 -3.80
N GLU A 172 -9.69 22.02 -3.65
CA GLU A 172 -8.56 22.40 -4.51
C GLU A 172 -7.39 21.41 -4.38
N ILE A 173 -7.11 20.96 -3.15
CA ILE A 173 -6.06 19.98 -2.87
C ILE A 173 -6.47 18.61 -3.41
N ASP A 174 -7.71 18.17 -3.16
CA ASP A 174 -8.24 16.91 -3.66
C ASP A 174 -8.19 16.84 -5.20
N ASN A 175 -8.70 17.88 -5.86
CA ASN A 175 -8.67 18.00 -7.32
C ASN A 175 -7.24 17.95 -7.86
N LYS A 176 -6.30 18.68 -7.22
CA LYS A 176 -4.89 18.68 -7.60
C LYS A 176 -4.26 17.30 -7.44
N ILE A 177 -4.49 16.63 -6.31
CA ILE A 177 -3.96 15.28 -6.04
C ILE A 177 -4.51 14.29 -7.07
N ARG A 178 -5.83 14.24 -7.25
CA ARG A 178 -6.48 13.31 -8.19
C ARG A 178 -5.98 13.53 -9.62
N LYS A 179 -5.89 14.79 -10.08
CA LYS A 179 -5.37 15.12 -11.41
C LYS A 179 -3.90 14.73 -11.57
N LEU A 180 -3.05 15.04 -10.60
CA LEU A 180 -1.62 14.68 -10.65
C LEU A 180 -1.41 13.17 -10.66
N ARG A 181 -2.15 12.43 -9.83
CA ARG A 181 -2.06 10.96 -9.78
C ARG A 181 -2.60 10.31 -11.05
N THR A 182 -3.74 10.77 -11.58
CA THR A 182 -4.26 10.32 -12.89
C THR A 182 -3.21 10.50 -13.99
N LYS A 183 -2.60 11.68 -14.06
CA LYS A 183 -1.56 11.98 -15.04
C LYS A 183 -0.31 11.13 -14.83
N SER A 184 0.13 10.96 -13.58
CA SER A 184 1.32 10.17 -13.25
C SER A 184 1.12 8.70 -13.61
N GLU A 185 0.00 8.10 -13.21
CA GLU A 185 -0.33 6.71 -13.52
C GLU A 185 -0.43 6.47 -15.02
N ALA A 186 -1.19 7.30 -15.75
CA ALA A 186 -1.29 7.19 -17.20
C ALA A 186 0.07 7.29 -17.89
N LYS A 187 0.93 8.21 -17.42
CA LYS A 187 2.28 8.38 -17.97
C LYS A 187 3.16 7.17 -17.68
N ILE A 188 3.22 6.72 -16.43
CA ILE A 188 4.03 5.56 -16.03
C ILE A 188 3.57 4.30 -16.76
N LEU A 189 2.25 4.07 -16.87
CA LEU A 189 1.69 2.94 -17.59
C LEU A 189 2.01 3.01 -19.09
N SER A 190 2.12 4.20 -19.67
CA SER A 190 2.59 4.34 -21.06
C SER A 190 4.10 4.11 -21.20
N ASP A 191 4.89 4.55 -20.23
CA ASP A 191 6.36 4.47 -20.27
C ASP A 191 6.85 3.05 -19.99
N VAL A 192 6.18 2.30 -19.11
CA VAL A 192 6.53 0.89 -18.80
C VAL A 192 6.44 0.01 -20.05
N LYS A 193 5.49 0.26 -20.94
CA LYS A 193 5.39 -0.47 -22.22
C LYS A 193 6.60 -0.24 -23.12
N ARG A 194 7.30 0.90 -22.98
CA ARG A 194 8.51 1.20 -23.76
C ARG A 194 9.72 0.39 -23.29
N THR A 195 9.66 -0.18 -22.09
CA THR A 195 10.72 -1.07 -21.58
C THR A 195 10.55 -2.52 -22.04
N GLY A 196 9.50 -2.82 -22.81
CA GLY A 196 9.18 -4.17 -23.29
C GLY A 196 8.24 -4.94 -22.36
N VAL A 197 7.90 -4.38 -21.20
CA VAL A 197 6.96 -4.98 -20.24
C VAL A 197 5.54 -4.86 -20.76
N ARG A 198 4.79 -5.97 -20.72
CA ARG A 198 3.39 -5.96 -21.09
C ARG A 198 2.56 -5.31 -19.98
N ALA A 199 1.77 -4.31 -20.34
CA ALA A 199 0.86 -3.62 -19.45
C ALA A 199 -0.40 -3.18 -20.22
N PRO A 200 -1.54 -2.92 -19.55
CA PRO A 200 -2.77 -2.52 -20.23
C PRO A 200 -2.59 -1.37 -21.22
N VAL A 201 -3.22 -1.50 -22.39
CA VAL A 201 -3.32 -0.39 -23.33
C VAL A 201 -4.24 0.69 -22.77
N LEU A 202 -3.78 1.94 -22.76
CA LEU A 202 -4.61 3.08 -22.40
C LEU A 202 -5.50 3.41 -23.59
N TYR A 203 -6.81 3.43 -23.36
CA TYR A 203 -7.79 3.80 -24.36
C TYR A 203 -8.14 5.28 -24.29
N ASP A 204 -8.30 5.80 -23.07
CA ASP A 204 -8.58 7.22 -22.84
C ASP A 204 -8.15 7.66 -21.43
N VAL A 205 -7.92 8.96 -21.26
CA VAL A 205 -7.59 9.59 -19.98
C VAL A 205 -8.36 10.89 -19.84
N ASP A 206 -9.30 10.92 -18.89
CA ASP A 206 -10.11 12.09 -18.58
C ASP A 206 -9.57 12.79 -17.32
N PHE A 207 -9.10 14.03 -17.47
CA PHE A 207 -8.60 14.83 -16.35
C PHE A 207 -9.69 15.65 -15.64
N GLU A 208 -10.86 15.80 -16.24
CA GLU A 208 -12.02 16.46 -15.64
C GLU A 208 -12.79 15.50 -14.74
N ASP A 209 -12.99 14.26 -15.18
CA ASP A 209 -13.58 13.19 -14.36
C ASP A 209 -12.54 12.44 -13.52
N LYS A 210 -11.24 12.65 -13.80
CA LYS A 210 -10.10 12.00 -13.12
C LYS A 210 -10.19 10.48 -13.24
N SER A 211 -10.46 10.02 -14.47
CA SER A 211 -10.60 8.61 -14.81
C SER A 211 -9.64 8.16 -15.89
N ILE A 212 -9.27 6.89 -15.85
CA ILE A 212 -8.46 6.23 -16.87
C ILE A 212 -9.26 5.06 -17.42
N VAL A 213 -9.42 5.03 -18.76
CA VAL A 213 -10.00 3.90 -19.48
C VAL A 213 -8.87 3.08 -20.07
N MET A 214 -8.82 1.80 -19.75
CA MET A 214 -7.75 0.90 -20.18
C MET A 214 -8.28 -0.47 -20.60
N GLU A 215 -7.45 -1.21 -21.33
CA GLU A 215 -7.69 -2.60 -21.70
C GLU A 215 -8.00 -3.47 -20.48
N LYS A 216 -9.06 -4.28 -20.58
CA LYS A 216 -9.30 -5.37 -19.64
C LYS A 216 -8.43 -6.55 -20.05
N ILE A 217 -7.43 -6.87 -19.23
CA ILE A 217 -6.60 -8.05 -19.43
C ILE A 217 -7.32 -9.25 -18.81
N ASN A 218 -7.66 -10.23 -19.63
CA ASN A 218 -8.26 -11.49 -19.18
C ASN A 218 -7.16 -12.52 -18.95
N GLY A 219 -7.20 -13.22 -17.81
CA GLY A 219 -6.23 -14.23 -17.43
C GLY A 219 -6.27 -14.51 -15.93
N SER A 220 -5.33 -15.32 -15.45
CA SER A 220 -5.22 -15.69 -14.04
C SER A 220 -4.24 -14.78 -13.29
N LEU A 221 -4.58 -14.37 -12.08
CA LEU A 221 -3.69 -13.58 -11.22
C LEU A 221 -2.52 -14.45 -10.76
N VAL A 222 -1.31 -13.88 -10.74
CA VAL A 222 -0.10 -14.60 -10.30
C VAL A 222 -0.25 -15.13 -8.87
N LYS A 223 -0.89 -14.37 -7.97
CA LYS A 223 -1.15 -14.82 -6.59
C LYS A 223 -2.01 -16.08 -6.50
N ASP A 224 -2.90 -16.31 -7.47
CA ASP A 224 -3.87 -17.40 -7.41
C ASP A 224 -3.27 -18.68 -8.04
N ILE A 225 -2.35 -18.54 -9.00
CA ILE A 225 -1.72 -19.69 -9.69
C ILE A 225 -0.41 -20.15 -9.04
N MET A 226 0.27 -19.30 -8.26
CA MET A 226 1.64 -19.55 -7.78
C MET A 226 1.78 -20.90 -7.05
N HIS A 227 0.75 -21.29 -6.28
CA HIS A 227 0.73 -22.53 -5.52
C HIS A 227 0.44 -23.75 -6.41
N ASP A 228 -0.48 -23.61 -7.36
CA ASP A 228 -1.07 -24.75 -8.09
C ASP A 228 -0.22 -25.21 -9.28
N ILE A 229 0.75 -24.40 -9.69
CA ILE A 229 1.70 -24.76 -10.76
C ILE A 229 2.88 -25.58 -10.23
N GLY A 230 3.34 -26.54 -11.03
CA GLY A 230 4.51 -27.36 -10.73
C GLY A 230 5.80 -26.53 -10.65
N GLU A 231 6.81 -27.07 -9.97
CA GLU A 231 8.07 -26.36 -9.67
C GLU A 231 8.76 -25.78 -10.91
N ASP A 232 8.85 -26.54 -12.00
CA ASP A 232 9.45 -26.07 -13.25
C ASP A 232 8.74 -24.84 -13.82
N LYS A 233 7.39 -24.86 -13.85
CA LYS A 233 6.58 -23.74 -14.31
C LYS A 233 6.61 -22.55 -13.36
N ARG A 234 6.70 -22.81 -12.05
CA ARG A 234 6.92 -21.77 -11.05
C ARG A 234 8.25 -21.07 -11.25
N LYS A 235 9.30 -21.82 -11.58
CA LYS A 235 10.62 -21.27 -11.90
C LYS A 235 10.60 -20.43 -13.17
N GLU A 236 9.95 -20.90 -14.24
CA GLU A 236 9.74 -20.11 -15.46
C GLU A 236 9.00 -18.79 -15.18
N LEU A 237 7.94 -18.84 -14.37
CA LEU A 237 7.20 -17.66 -13.94
C LEU A 237 8.05 -16.70 -13.11
N ALA A 238 8.83 -17.21 -12.16
CA ALA A 238 9.74 -16.42 -11.34
C ALA A 238 10.79 -15.69 -12.20
N ILE A 239 11.33 -16.37 -13.22
CA ILE A 239 12.28 -15.76 -14.16
C ILE A 239 11.60 -14.64 -14.94
N ALA A 240 10.43 -14.89 -15.52
CA ALA A 240 9.68 -13.88 -16.28
C ALA A 240 9.33 -12.65 -15.42
N ILE A 241 8.95 -12.86 -14.15
CA ILE A 241 8.71 -11.79 -13.18
C ILE A 241 10.00 -10.97 -12.96
N GLY A 242 11.12 -11.63 -12.69
CA GLY A 242 12.40 -10.97 -12.45
C GLY A 242 12.87 -10.13 -13.65
N GLU A 243 12.75 -10.66 -14.86
CA GLU A 243 13.11 -9.97 -16.11
C GLU A 243 12.22 -8.75 -16.37
N ASN A 244 10.90 -8.86 -16.18
CA ASN A 244 9.98 -7.72 -16.34
C ASN A 244 10.27 -6.62 -15.30
N ILE A 245 10.53 -6.99 -14.05
CA ILE A 245 10.89 -6.03 -12.99
C ILE A 245 12.20 -5.33 -13.33
N LYS A 246 13.20 -6.09 -13.78
CA LYS A 246 14.47 -5.52 -14.26
C LYS A 246 14.23 -4.51 -15.36
N ALA A 247 13.42 -4.85 -16.36
CA ALA A 247 13.18 -4.00 -17.53
C ALA A 247 12.61 -2.62 -17.13
N PHE A 248 11.61 -2.56 -16.25
CA PHE A 248 11.09 -1.26 -15.81
C PHE A 248 11.98 -0.55 -14.78
N HIS A 249 12.71 -1.27 -13.93
CA HIS A 249 13.71 -0.67 -13.03
C HIS A 249 14.91 -0.07 -13.80
N ASP A 250 15.33 -0.69 -14.91
CA ASP A 250 16.38 -0.14 -15.80
C ASP A 250 15.88 1.10 -16.55
N GLY A 251 14.56 1.25 -16.70
CA GLY A 251 13.90 2.48 -17.15
C GLY A 251 13.63 3.51 -16.05
N ASP A 252 14.20 3.32 -14.85
CA ASP A 252 14.00 4.15 -13.64
C ASP A 252 12.53 4.32 -13.23
N ILE A 253 11.70 3.32 -13.54
CA ILE A 253 10.32 3.25 -13.08
C ILE A 253 10.29 2.34 -11.84
N ILE A 254 9.59 2.78 -10.79
CA ILE A 254 9.29 2.00 -9.59
C ILE A 254 7.77 1.79 -9.55
N HIS A 255 7.31 0.58 -9.29
CA HIS A 255 5.89 0.25 -9.25
C HIS A 255 5.22 0.79 -7.99
N GLY A 256 5.85 0.61 -6.82
CA GLY A 256 5.40 1.13 -5.54
C GLY A 256 4.31 0.31 -4.83
N ASP A 257 3.80 -0.73 -5.48
CA ASP A 257 2.82 -1.69 -4.94
C ASP A 257 2.96 -3.05 -5.64
N LEU A 258 4.19 -3.52 -5.77
CA LEU A 258 4.49 -4.72 -6.55
C LEU A 258 4.04 -5.98 -5.80
N THR A 259 2.88 -6.53 -6.15
CA THR A 259 2.30 -7.73 -5.51
C THR A 259 1.85 -8.76 -6.55
N GLY A 260 1.66 -10.01 -6.14
CA GLY A 260 1.10 -11.04 -7.01
C GLY A 260 -0.35 -10.78 -7.48
N SER A 261 -1.05 -9.82 -6.85
CA SER A 261 -2.38 -9.39 -7.29
C SER A 261 -2.34 -8.36 -8.42
N ASN A 262 -1.18 -7.75 -8.68
CA ASN A 262 -0.97 -6.73 -9.72
C ASN A 262 -0.27 -7.31 -10.96
N MET A 263 -0.33 -8.64 -11.12
CA MET A 263 0.24 -9.39 -12.24
C MET A 263 -0.77 -10.41 -12.75
N ILE A 264 -0.97 -10.46 -14.07
CA ILE A 264 -1.86 -11.41 -14.76
C ILE A 264 -1.06 -12.22 -15.75
N LEU A 265 -1.27 -13.54 -15.76
CA LEU A 265 -0.85 -14.41 -16.84
C LEU A 265 -1.99 -14.49 -17.87
N ILE A 266 -1.75 -13.96 -19.06
CA ILE A 266 -2.68 -13.95 -20.19
C ILE A 266 -2.64 -15.31 -20.85
N ASP A 267 -3.80 -15.93 -21.04
CA ASP A 267 -3.89 -17.34 -21.48
C ASP A 267 -3.35 -18.26 -20.37
N ASP A 268 -4.22 -19.06 -19.76
CA ASP A 268 -3.82 -20.01 -18.70
C ASP A 268 -2.84 -21.08 -19.22
N ASN A 269 -2.56 -21.08 -20.53
CA ASN A 269 -1.57 -21.94 -21.13
C ASN A 269 -0.13 -21.48 -20.78
N LEU A 270 0.52 -22.27 -19.95
CA LEU A 270 1.87 -22.05 -19.41
C LEU A 270 3.00 -22.26 -20.44
N ASP A 271 2.70 -22.33 -21.74
CA ASP A 271 3.65 -22.62 -22.80
C ASP A 271 4.57 -21.42 -23.15
N ASP A 272 4.13 -20.18 -22.89
CA ASP A 272 4.90 -18.95 -23.18
C ASP A 272 4.71 -17.88 -22.07
N ILE A 273 5.14 -18.21 -20.86
CA ILE A 273 4.92 -17.36 -19.68
C ILE A 273 5.53 -15.96 -19.84
N SER A 274 6.71 -15.84 -20.46
CA SER A 274 7.42 -14.56 -20.56
C SER A 274 6.69 -13.53 -21.42
N ASN A 275 6.07 -13.94 -22.53
CA ASN A 275 5.31 -13.04 -23.41
C ASN A 275 3.87 -12.78 -22.92
N ASN A 276 3.39 -13.64 -22.03
CA ASN A 276 2.02 -13.62 -21.52
C ASN A 276 1.87 -13.01 -20.13
N LEU A 277 2.97 -12.73 -19.43
CA LEU A 277 2.93 -12.01 -18.15
C LEU A 277 2.69 -10.51 -18.39
N ALA A 278 1.59 -10.00 -17.83
CA ALA A 278 1.28 -8.57 -17.81
C ALA A 278 1.31 -8.02 -16.38
N ILE A 279 1.86 -6.82 -16.24
CA ILE A 279 1.91 -6.07 -14.97
C ILE A 279 1.01 -4.85 -15.10
N PHE A 280 0.22 -4.58 -14.06
CA PHE A 280 -0.76 -3.48 -14.05
C PHE A 280 -0.81 -2.78 -12.70
N ASP A 281 -1.58 -1.70 -12.61
CA ASP A 281 -1.75 -0.85 -11.43
C ASP A 281 -0.48 -0.13 -10.92
N PHE A 282 0.05 0.76 -11.76
CA PHE A 282 1.11 1.71 -11.37
C PHE A 282 0.56 2.94 -10.62
N GLY A 283 -0.54 2.80 -9.87
CA GLY A 283 -1.20 3.90 -9.18
C GLY A 283 -0.32 4.60 -8.13
N LEU A 284 0.62 3.88 -7.53
CA LEU A 284 1.63 4.37 -6.59
C LEU A 284 3.04 4.50 -7.22
N GLY A 285 3.13 4.33 -8.54
CA GLY A 285 4.40 4.33 -9.24
C GLY A 285 5.09 5.69 -9.21
N LYS A 286 6.42 5.67 -9.31
CA LYS A 286 7.27 6.86 -9.38
C LYS A 286 8.49 6.62 -10.26
N TYR A 287 9.13 7.71 -10.69
CA TYR A 287 10.45 7.63 -11.32
C TYR A 287 11.55 7.76 -10.26
N SER A 288 12.50 6.82 -10.25
CA SER A 288 13.66 6.84 -9.35
C SER A 288 14.79 5.96 -9.86
N ASP A 289 16.00 6.50 -9.83
CA ASP A 289 17.25 5.78 -10.11
C ASP A 289 17.88 5.17 -8.85
N LEU A 290 17.31 5.43 -7.68
CA LEU A 290 17.85 5.02 -6.39
C LEU A 290 17.72 3.51 -6.19
N LEU A 291 18.85 2.86 -5.87
CA LEU A 291 18.88 1.45 -5.50
C LEU A 291 17.97 1.12 -4.31
N GLU A 292 17.80 2.07 -3.38
CA GLU A 292 16.93 1.89 -2.20
C GLU A 292 15.46 1.77 -2.59
N ASP A 293 15.00 2.51 -3.60
CA ASP A 293 13.63 2.42 -4.09
C ASP A 293 13.38 1.12 -4.85
N LYS A 294 14.34 0.69 -5.69
CA LYS A 294 14.29 -0.59 -6.42
C LYS A 294 14.26 -1.78 -5.45
N ALA A 295 15.05 -1.72 -4.38
CA ALA A 295 15.07 -2.74 -3.33
C ALA A 295 13.80 -2.74 -2.48
N ALA A 296 13.21 -1.57 -2.21
CA ALA A 296 11.94 -1.47 -1.50
C ALA A 296 10.78 -2.11 -2.30
N ASP A 297 10.75 -1.93 -3.62
CA ASP A 297 9.74 -2.53 -4.51
C ASP A 297 9.82 -4.07 -4.50
N LEU A 298 11.03 -4.62 -4.62
CA LEU A 298 11.28 -6.07 -4.51
C LEU A 298 10.93 -6.62 -3.11
N LEU A 299 11.14 -5.85 -2.05
CA LEU A 299 10.74 -6.25 -0.70
C LEU A 299 9.21 -6.34 -0.53
N VAL A 300 8.45 -5.45 -1.18
CA VAL A 300 6.98 -5.53 -1.19
C VAL A 300 6.53 -6.83 -1.85
N LEU A 301 7.14 -7.19 -2.98
CA LEU A 301 6.86 -8.45 -3.68
C LEU A 301 7.19 -9.68 -2.82
N LYS A 302 8.37 -9.68 -2.17
CA LYS A 302 8.78 -10.75 -1.23
C LYS A 302 7.72 -10.97 -0.16
N LYS A 303 7.27 -9.89 0.49
CA LYS A 303 6.25 -9.95 1.55
C LYS A 303 4.89 -10.40 1.02
N SER A 304 4.52 -9.97 -0.19
CA SER A 304 3.28 -10.41 -0.85
C SER A 304 3.27 -11.93 -1.03
N PHE A 305 4.36 -12.54 -1.50
CA PHE A 305 4.41 -14.00 -1.64
C PHE A 305 4.50 -14.73 -0.31
N GLN A 306 5.24 -14.21 0.67
CA GLN A 306 5.33 -14.81 2.01
C GLN A 306 3.97 -14.91 2.72
N SER A 307 3.02 -14.04 2.38
CA SER A 307 1.65 -14.12 2.91
C SER A 307 0.82 -15.28 2.36
N ILE A 308 1.27 -15.89 1.25
CA ILE A 308 0.60 -17.02 0.59
C ILE A 308 1.15 -18.34 1.16
N ASP A 309 2.45 -18.57 0.98
CA ASP A 309 3.17 -19.74 1.48
C ASP A 309 4.64 -19.38 1.71
N TYR A 310 5.13 -19.59 2.92
CA TYR A 310 6.46 -19.12 3.33
C TYR A 310 7.60 -19.83 2.59
N ASP A 311 7.51 -21.14 2.42
CA ASP A 311 8.59 -21.96 1.85
C ASP A 311 8.65 -21.78 0.33
N ILE A 312 7.48 -21.79 -0.33
CA ILE A 312 7.36 -21.51 -1.77
C ILE A 312 7.83 -20.08 -2.08
N ALA A 313 7.48 -19.11 -1.23
CA ALA A 313 7.85 -17.72 -1.45
C ALA A 313 9.36 -17.49 -1.41
N ILE A 314 10.08 -18.14 -0.50
CA ILE A 314 11.54 -18.01 -0.42
C ILE A 314 12.19 -18.53 -1.70
N GLN A 315 11.84 -19.76 -2.10
CA GLN A 315 12.41 -20.38 -3.30
C GLN A 315 12.09 -19.57 -4.56
N THR A 316 10.84 -19.14 -4.72
CA THR A 316 10.39 -18.35 -5.87
C THR A 316 11.11 -17.00 -5.91
N PHE A 317 11.27 -16.34 -4.76
CA PHE A 317 11.94 -15.05 -4.68
C PHE A 317 13.43 -15.13 -5.00
N ASP A 318 14.10 -16.23 -4.63
CA ASP A 318 15.50 -16.44 -4.99
C ASP A 318 15.67 -16.54 -6.52
N TRP A 319 14.78 -17.24 -7.22
CA TRP A 319 14.76 -17.28 -8.69
C TRP A 319 14.45 -15.92 -9.32
N ILE A 320 13.53 -15.15 -8.74
CA ILE A 320 13.24 -13.77 -9.19
C ILE A 320 14.49 -12.90 -9.06
N LEU A 321 15.21 -12.98 -7.94
CA LEU A 321 16.42 -12.20 -7.71
C LEU A 321 17.55 -12.59 -8.67
N GLU A 322 17.69 -13.90 -8.95
CA GLU A 322 18.66 -14.42 -9.91
C GLU A 322 18.39 -13.87 -11.33
N ALA A 323 17.12 -13.88 -11.76
CA ALA A 323 16.72 -13.34 -13.05
C ALA A 323 16.79 -11.80 -13.12
N TYR A 324 16.51 -11.12 -12.01
CA TYR A 324 16.51 -9.66 -11.92
C TYR A 324 17.92 -9.05 -12.11
N ASP A 325 18.95 -9.63 -11.49
CA ASP A 325 20.33 -9.21 -11.72
C ASP A 325 21.30 -10.32 -11.28
N SER A 326 21.58 -11.25 -12.20
CA SER A 326 22.51 -12.36 -11.96
C SER A 326 23.92 -11.91 -11.56
N ASN A 327 24.36 -10.72 -11.97
CA ASN A 327 25.70 -10.21 -11.67
C ASN A 327 25.78 -9.49 -10.32
N ASN A 328 24.68 -8.89 -9.83
CA ASN A 328 24.65 -8.16 -8.56
C ASN A 328 23.60 -8.68 -7.57
N GLN A 329 23.20 -9.95 -7.68
CA GLN A 329 22.20 -10.59 -6.82
C GLN A 329 22.50 -10.34 -5.33
N SER A 330 23.74 -10.55 -4.89
CA SER A 330 24.16 -10.34 -3.50
C SER A 330 24.02 -8.89 -3.05
N LYS A 331 24.29 -7.91 -3.93
CA LYS A 331 24.15 -6.49 -3.59
C LYS A 331 22.68 -6.13 -3.37
N MET A 332 21.79 -6.61 -4.25
CA MET A 332 20.36 -6.38 -4.13
C MET A 332 19.79 -7.11 -2.90
N ALA A 333 20.12 -8.38 -2.70
CA ALA A 333 19.71 -9.17 -1.54
C ALA A 333 20.17 -8.55 -0.20
N ASN A 334 21.41 -8.04 -0.15
CA ASN A 334 21.92 -7.33 1.02
C ASN A 334 21.15 -6.03 1.26
N LYS A 335 20.81 -5.27 0.20
CA LYS A 335 20.04 -4.04 0.33
C LYS A 335 18.60 -4.31 0.80
N ILE A 336 17.96 -5.33 0.25
CA ILE A 336 16.64 -5.80 0.71
C ILE A 336 16.72 -6.22 2.17
N SER A 337 17.73 -6.99 2.56
CA SER A 337 17.93 -7.39 3.95
C SER A 337 18.18 -6.21 4.87
N GLU A 338 18.93 -5.18 4.42
CA GLU A 338 19.13 -3.92 5.14
C GLU A 338 17.80 -3.16 5.34
N ILE A 339 16.93 -3.10 4.33
CA ILE A 339 15.63 -2.42 4.43
C ILE A 339 14.66 -3.22 5.30
N GLU A 340 14.61 -4.53 5.09
CA GLU A 340 13.81 -5.47 5.87
C GLU A 340 14.20 -5.38 7.34
N SER A 341 15.51 -5.35 7.60
CA SER A 341 16.04 -5.16 8.92
C SER A 341 15.89 -3.73 9.40
N ARG A 342 15.90 -2.64 8.62
CA ARG A 342 15.44 -1.33 9.15
C ARG A 342 13.97 -1.37 9.58
N GLY A 343 13.18 -2.23 8.94
CA GLY A 343 11.84 -2.59 9.40
C GLY A 343 11.86 -3.45 10.68
N ARG A 344 12.78 -4.42 10.81
CA ARG A 344 12.91 -5.38 11.93
C ARG A 344 13.96 -5.03 13.01
N TYR A 345 14.71 -3.94 12.85
CA TYR A 345 15.81 -3.46 13.70
C TYR A 345 15.17 -2.62 14.74
N THR A 346 14.46 -3.36 15.54
CA THR A 346 13.90 -3.07 16.81
C THR A 346 14.35 -4.27 17.62
N HIS A 347 15.68 -4.37 17.80
CA HIS A 347 16.37 -5.53 18.36
C HIS A 347 15.88 -5.89 19.75
#